data_AF-E8WJX9-F1
#
_entry.id   AF-E8WJX9-F1
#
_cell.length_a   1.000
_cell.length_b   1.000
_cell.length_c   1.000
_cell.angle_alpha   90.00
_cell.angle_beta   90.00
_cell.angle_gamma   90.00
#
_symmetry.space_group_name_H-M   'P 1'
#
loop_
_entity.id
_entity.type
_entity.pdbx_description
1 polymer ?
#
loop_
_entity_poly.entity_id
_entity_poly.type
_entity_poly.pdbx_seq_one_letter_code
_entity_poly.pdbx_strand_id
1 'polypeptide(L)'
;MRAALRTIKLIWYVLLPSKGGAARPTAAGEGRSCEPEEIRGGMGLFLDRQGELRLFIPQCRPIAAPFILFRLKREGFSRCSVQASERGLLIRALR
;
A
#
# COMPACT_ATOMS: atom_id res chain seq x y z
N MET A 1 -9.01 16.71 -11.08
CA MET A 1 -7.66 17.02 -10.54
C MET A 1 -7.28 16.22 -9.29
N ARG A 2 -8.19 15.96 -8.32
CA ARG A 2 -7.87 15.29 -7.02
C ARG A 2 -7.18 13.93 -7.13
N ALA A 3 -7.65 13.05 -8.02
CA ALA A 3 -7.06 11.71 -8.20
C ALA A 3 -5.63 11.74 -8.77
N ALA A 4 -5.30 12.70 -9.64
CA ALA A 4 -3.96 12.84 -10.20
C ALA A 4 -2.95 13.25 -9.11
N LEU A 5 -3.29 14.26 -8.30
CA LEU A 5 -2.47 14.69 -7.16
C LEU A 5 -2.26 13.57 -6.15
N ARG A 6 -3.31 12.81 -5.80
CA ARG A 6 -3.19 11.63 -4.91
C ARG A 6 -2.27 10.56 -5.49
N THR A 7 -2.37 10.30 -6.80
CA THR A 7 -1.51 9.34 -7.50
C THR A 7 -0.05 9.79 -7.45
N ILE A 8 0.23 11.07 -7.71
CA ILE A 8 1.59 11.62 -7.64
C ILE A 8 2.15 11.51 -6.22
N LYS A 9 1.37 11.91 -5.20
CA LYS A 9 1.73 11.73 -3.78
C LYS A 9 2.07 10.27 -3.47
N LEU A 10 1.21 9.35 -3.90
CA LEU A 10 1.42 7.92 -3.69
C LEU A 10 2.73 7.43 -4.31
N ILE A 11 2.97 7.74 -5.59
CA ILE A 11 4.21 7.35 -6.29
C ILE A 11 5.43 7.90 -5.54
N TRP A 12 5.39 9.17 -5.15
CA TRP A 12 6.46 9.81 -4.39
C TRP A 12 6.73 9.10 -3.06
N TYR A 13 5.69 8.83 -2.26
CA TYR A 13 5.86 8.19 -0.97
C TYR A 13 6.33 6.74 -1.09
N VAL A 14 5.90 6.03 -2.13
CA VAL A 14 6.28 4.65 -2.41
C VAL A 14 7.77 4.54 -2.80
N LEU A 15 8.31 5.52 -3.50
CA LEU A 15 9.74 5.53 -3.88
C LEU A 15 10.66 5.78 -2.68
N LEU A 16 10.24 6.63 -1.74
CA LEU A 16 11.02 6.98 -0.55
C LEU A 16 11.18 5.80 0.43
N PRO A 17 12.32 5.72 1.16
CA PRO A 17 12.52 4.70 2.19
C PRO A 17 11.52 4.88 3.35
N SER A 18 11.12 3.77 3.98
CA SER A 18 10.21 3.81 5.12
C SER A 18 10.83 4.63 6.26
N LYS A 19 10.00 5.45 6.92
CA LYS A 19 10.38 6.16 8.15
C LYS A 19 10.30 5.27 9.40
N GLY A 20 9.77 4.05 9.26
CA GLY A 20 9.35 3.24 10.40
C GLY A 20 8.10 3.80 11.08
N GLY A 21 7.57 3.05 12.04
CA GLY A 21 6.38 3.43 12.79
C GLY A 21 5.88 2.29 13.66
N ALA A 22 4.87 2.57 14.49
CA ALA A 22 4.21 1.56 15.29
C ALA A 22 3.28 0.70 14.40
N ALA A 23 3.38 -0.63 14.56
CA ALA A 23 2.48 -1.56 13.88
C ALA A 23 1.03 -1.25 14.24
N ARG A 24 0.16 -1.22 13.24
CA ARG A 24 -1.28 -1.03 13.40
C ARG A 24 -1.99 -2.24 12.78
N PRO A 25 -1.83 -3.43 13.41
CA PRO A 25 -2.29 -4.67 12.83
C PRO A 25 -3.80 -4.64 12.62
N THR A 26 -4.23 -5.12 11.46
CA THR A 26 -5.65 -5.30 11.14
C THR A 26 -6.10 -6.69 11.61
N ALA A 27 -7.40 -6.90 11.80
CA ALA A 27 -7.92 -8.25 12.02
C ALA A 27 -7.62 -9.13 10.80
N ALA A 28 -7.45 -10.45 11.03
CA ALA A 28 -7.10 -11.39 9.98
C ALA A 28 -8.11 -11.35 8.82
N GLY A 29 -7.62 -11.14 7.60
CA GLY A 29 -8.44 -11.10 6.40
C GLY A 29 -9.23 -9.80 6.15
N GLU A 30 -9.21 -8.83 7.07
CA GLU A 30 -9.89 -7.56 6.92
C GLU A 30 -9.09 -6.61 6.02
N GLY A 31 -9.76 -6.01 5.02
CA GLY A 31 -9.14 -5.01 4.14
C GLY A 31 -9.17 -3.64 4.78
N ARG A 32 -8.02 -2.97 4.83
CA ARG A 32 -7.90 -1.63 5.42
C ARG A 32 -7.82 -0.55 4.35
N SER A 33 -8.64 0.50 4.47
CA SER A 33 -8.43 1.72 3.70
C SER A 33 -7.28 2.53 4.28
N CYS A 34 -6.37 3.00 3.44
CA CYS A 34 -5.26 3.85 3.86
C CYS A 34 -5.08 5.06 2.95
N GLU A 35 -4.66 6.16 3.57
CA GLU A 35 -4.23 7.34 2.85
C GLU A 35 -2.78 7.17 2.36
N PRO A 36 -2.41 7.73 1.20
CA PRO A 36 -1.06 7.58 0.64
C PRO A 36 0.07 7.97 1.61
N GLU A 37 -0.19 8.92 2.51
CA GLU A 37 0.78 9.44 3.48
C GLU A 37 1.12 8.40 4.57
N GLU A 38 0.16 7.55 4.96
CA GLU A 38 0.37 6.54 6.00
C GLU A 38 1.39 5.48 5.58
N ILE A 39 1.53 5.24 4.28
CA ILE A 39 2.52 4.30 3.71
C ILE A 39 3.96 4.75 4.00
N ARG A 40 4.21 6.02 4.37
CA ARG A 40 5.54 6.47 4.78
C ARG A 40 6.08 5.71 5.99
N GLY A 41 5.23 5.15 6.84
CA GLY A 41 5.65 4.32 7.97
C GLY A 41 6.08 2.89 7.60
N GLY A 42 5.85 2.47 6.36
CA GLY A 42 6.14 1.12 5.87
C GLY A 42 4.86 0.31 5.63
N MET A 43 4.89 -0.58 4.64
CA MET A 43 3.75 -1.47 4.34
C MET A 43 3.56 -2.52 5.45
N GLY A 44 4.65 -2.86 6.16
CA GLY A 44 4.63 -3.78 7.31
C GLY A 44 3.73 -3.33 8.46
N LEU A 45 3.41 -2.03 8.56
CA LEU A 45 2.55 -1.52 9.64
C LEU A 45 1.10 -2.03 9.54
N PHE A 46 0.70 -2.51 8.36
CA PHE A 46 -0.68 -2.88 8.08
C PHE A 46 -0.87 -4.40 7.95
N LEU A 47 0.15 -5.18 8.32
CA LEU A 47 0.06 -6.62 8.37
C LEU A 47 -0.99 -7.04 9.39
N ASP A 48 -1.81 -8.02 9.03
CA ASP A 48 -2.62 -8.71 10.01
C ASP A 48 -1.78 -9.71 10.82
N ARG A 49 -2.44 -10.43 11.73
CA ARG A 49 -1.78 -11.43 12.59
C ARG A 49 -1.20 -12.64 11.81
N GLN A 50 -1.55 -12.81 10.55
CA GLN A 50 -1.09 -13.90 9.68
C GLN A 50 0.05 -13.45 8.75
N GLY A 51 0.50 -12.19 8.83
CA GLY A 51 1.49 -11.64 7.91
C GLY A 51 0.90 -11.27 6.54
N GLU A 52 -0.43 -11.24 6.42
CA GLU A 52 -1.11 -10.83 5.20
C GLU A 52 -1.32 -9.32 5.18
N LEU A 53 -1.05 -8.71 4.03
CA LEU A 53 -1.30 -7.31 3.73
C LEU A 53 -2.54 -7.22 2.85
N ARG A 54 -3.54 -6.44 3.28
CA ARG A 54 -4.72 -6.10 2.46
C ARG A 54 -5.03 -4.61 2.60
N LEU A 55 -4.49 -3.80 1.69
CA LEU A 55 -4.62 -2.35 1.72
C LEU A 55 -5.38 -1.82 0.52
N PHE A 56 -6.34 -0.94 0.75
CA PHE A 56 -7.05 -0.22 -0.29
C PHE A 56 -6.67 1.26 -0.26
N ILE A 57 -6.16 1.77 -1.39
CA ILE A 57 -5.82 3.18 -1.55
C ILE A 57 -6.87 3.82 -2.47
N PRO A 58 -7.82 4.61 -1.92
CA PRO A 58 -8.88 5.20 -2.71
C PRO A 58 -8.38 6.32 -3.61
N GLN A 59 -9.03 6.48 -4.76
CA GLN A 59 -8.85 7.59 -5.71
C GLN A 59 -7.41 7.70 -6.29
N CYS A 60 -6.71 6.58 -6.41
CA CYS A 60 -5.41 6.49 -7.07
C CYS A 60 -5.52 5.75 -8.41
N ARG A 61 -4.72 6.20 -9.40
CA ARG A 61 -4.75 5.67 -10.76
C ARG A 61 -3.87 4.41 -10.91
N PRO A 62 -4.16 3.52 -11.86
CA PRO A 62 -3.40 2.29 -12.11
C PRO A 62 -1.89 2.49 -12.32
N ILE A 63 -1.48 3.65 -12.82
CA ILE A 63 -0.06 3.98 -13.07
C ILE A 63 0.83 3.91 -11.81
N ALA A 64 0.26 3.97 -10.60
CA ALA A 64 1.03 3.80 -9.37
C ALA A 64 1.36 2.32 -9.04
N ALA A 65 0.70 1.35 -9.68
CA ALA A 65 0.88 -0.08 -9.42
C ALA A 65 2.33 -0.60 -9.50
N PRO A 66 3.13 -0.33 -10.56
CA PRO A 66 4.50 -0.82 -10.63
C PRO A 66 5.37 -0.31 -9.49
N PHE A 67 5.17 0.94 -9.06
CA PHE A 67 5.89 1.52 -7.93
C PHE A 67 5.53 0.81 -6.62
N ILE A 68 4.25 0.54 -6.40
CA ILE A 68 3.76 -0.18 -5.21
C ILE A 68 4.38 -1.58 -5.16
N LEU A 69 4.35 -2.31 -6.29
CA LEU A 69 4.94 -3.64 -6.39
C LEU A 69 6.45 -3.61 -6.12
N PHE A 70 7.16 -2.64 -6.67
CA PHE A 70 8.59 -2.44 -6.41
C PHE A 70 8.87 -2.22 -4.93
N ARG A 71 8.10 -1.34 -4.28
CA ARG A 71 8.25 -1.08 -2.84
C ARG A 71 7.97 -2.32 -2.00
N LEU A 72 6.89 -3.05 -2.28
CA LEU A 72 6.56 -4.31 -1.60
C LEU A 72 7.75 -5.28 -1.67
N LYS A 73 8.34 -5.46 -2.87
CA LYS A 73 9.53 -6.29 -3.03
C LYS A 73 10.72 -5.79 -2.22
N ARG A 74 10.97 -4.49 -2.22
CA ARG A 74 12.07 -3.86 -1.47
C ARG A 74 11.88 -3.98 0.05
N GLU A 75 10.64 -4.05 0.53
CA GLU A 75 10.30 -4.27 1.95
C GLU A 75 10.22 -5.76 2.33
N GLY A 76 10.55 -6.68 1.42
CA GLY A 76 10.63 -8.12 1.70
C GLY A 76 9.31 -8.89 1.55
N PHE A 77 8.31 -8.31 0.90
CA PHE A 77 7.03 -9.00 0.68
C PHE A 77 7.09 -10.00 -0.49
N SER A 78 6.29 -11.06 -0.35
CA SER A 78 6.02 -12.08 -1.34
C SER A 78 4.54 -12.03 -1.79
N ARG A 79 4.18 -12.80 -2.83
CA ARG A 79 2.81 -12.88 -3.39
C ARG A 79 2.16 -11.51 -3.65
N CYS A 80 2.96 -10.54 -4.05
CA CYS A 80 2.54 -9.16 -4.25
C CYS A 80 1.59 -9.04 -5.44
N SER A 81 0.45 -8.40 -5.25
CA SER A 81 -0.50 -8.04 -6.30
C SER A 81 -1.08 -6.65 -6.06
N VAL A 82 -1.38 -5.96 -7.15
CA VAL A 82 -2.11 -4.68 -7.13
C VAL A 82 -3.23 -4.79 -8.14
N GLN A 83 -4.47 -4.74 -7.66
CA GLN A 83 -5.66 -4.73 -8.48
C GLN A 83 -6.20 -3.30 -8.58
N ALA A 84 -6.29 -2.79 -9.80
CA ALA A 84 -6.94 -1.51 -10.05
C ALA A 84 -8.46 -1.68 -10.17
N SER A 85 -9.18 -0.70 -9.64
CA SER A 85 -10.63 -0.54 -9.80
C SER A 85 -10.95 0.93 -10.06
N GLU A 86 -12.19 1.22 -10.44
CA GLU A 86 -12.66 2.61 -10.58
C GLU A 86 -12.53 3.42 -9.27
N ARG A 87 -12.56 2.74 -8.13
CA ARG A 87 -12.50 3.37 -6.80
C ARG A 87 -11.07 3.60 -6.30
N GLY A 88 -10.06 2.94 -6.89
CA GLY A 88 -8.68 3.02 -6.43
C GLY A 88 -7.90 1.72 -6.60
N LEU A 89 -6.89 1.51 -5.75
CA LEU A 89 -5.95 0.40 -5.85
C LEU A 89 -6.09 -0.52 -4.63
N LEU A 90 -6.35 -1.80 -4.85
CA LEU A 90 -6.27 -2.84 -3.83
C LEU A 90 -4.90 -3.51 -3.91
N ILE A 91 -4.21 -3.57 -2.79
CA ILE A 91 -2.87 -4.11 -2.64
C ILE A 91 -2.95 -5.35 -1.76
N ARG A 92 -2.37 -6.46 -2.23
CA ARG A 92 -2.26 -7.70 -1.46
C ARG A 92 -0.84 -8.21 -1.48
N ALA A 93 -0.35 -8.70 -0.35
CA ALA A 93 0.98 -9.28 -0.23
C ALA A 93 1.10 -10.12 1.04
N LEU A 94 2.14 -10.95 1.13
CA LEU A 94 2.45 -11.79 2.29
C LEU A 94 3.87 -11.50 2.77
N ARG A 95 4.10 -11.48 4.08
CA ARG A 95 5.44 -11.31 4.66
C ARG A 95 5.70 -12.31 5.78
#